data_AF-A0A8H7SH36-F1
#
_entry.id   AF-A0A8H7SH36-F1
#
_cell.length_a   1.000
_cell.length_b   1.000
_cell.length_c   1.000
_cell.angle_alpha   90.00
_cell.angle_beta   90.00
_cell.angle_gamma   90.00
#
_symmetry.space_group_name_H-M   'P 1'
#
loop_
_entity.id
_entity.type
_entity.pdbx_description
1 polymer ?
#
loop_
_entity_poly.entity_id
_entity_poly.type
_entity_poly.pdbx_seq_one_letter_code
_entity_poly.pdbx_strand_id
1 'polypeptide(L)'
;METDFLYDSDQDSWFVDLITELATKQTTTNHLFTYGFDDDNQSLLLSTISYDTLESLVVLPQNSTLQDATKNNNTTSQVQQPSTHFYMDDSLSLDAYISTWLDYFGKRRNKSLSFDKTDVLEVKAYARVGLMGNPSDGFYGKTMSMLISNFWAQVTLIPHDRSEPEYSNVTIMSNPVADPRRFSTIDSLANLVQTDGYENGDRLLLACCKVFYCYCNKAGININTQQGFKLLFDTNIPRQVGLAGSSAIITACWKALLKFYRITDEQIPLEKQASLVLSVETEELGIAAGLQDRVIQAYGGLVYMDFDRQFVEEHGYGRYEQLDVSLVPPLFLAYVARPEDSGKVHSTVKQRFLNDDPEVIEAMEQFASFTVKARENLIRGDHHGFAQLMTANFEQRRKTYGDPVVGAPNLRMVELARKHRCVAKFPGSGGAIVGMWDGSDEATRQQDLLKLRHDLESEGYVFVELAPMDGQA
;
A
#
# COMPACT_ATOMS: atom_id res chain seq x y z
N MET A 1 29.93 14.02 15.14
CA MET A 1 28.90 14.99 15.53
C MET A 1 27.63 14.18 15.62
N GLU A 2 27.34 13.76 16.84
CA GLU A 2 26.21 12.91 17.22
C GLU A 2 24.91 13.71 17.02
N THR A 3 23.95 13.10 16.33
CA THR A 3 22.64 13.66 16.05
C THR A 3 21.65 13.12 17.06
N ASP A 4 21.45 13.87 18.13
CA ASP A 4 20.40 13.61 19.13
C ASP A 4 19.05 14.07 18.58
N PHE A 5 18.08 13.15 18.59
CA PHE A 5 16.67 13.43 18.33
C PHE A 5 16.04 14.00 19.61
N LEU A 6 15.24 15.07 19.51
CA LEU A 6 14.41 15.55 20.62
C LEU A 6 12.93 15.43 20.23
N TYR A 7 12.23 14.52 20.90
CA TYR A 7 10.78 14.35 20.83
C TYR A 7 10.12 15.14 21.97
N ASP A 8 8.97 15.77 21.69
CA ASP A 8 8.14 16.44 22.70
C ASP A 8 6.94 15.54 23.02
N SER A 9 6.79 15.15 24.29
CA SER A 9 5.85 14.13 24.77
C SER A 9 4.38 14.55 24.78
N ASP A 10 4.08 15.83 24.61
CA ASP A 10 2.74 16.35 24.91
C ASP A 10 1.78 16.37 23.70
N GLN A 11 2.27 16.25 22.46
CA GLN A 11 1.42 16.33 21.25
C GLN A 11 1.06 14.98 20.61
N ASP A 12 1.77 13.90 20.93
CA ASP A 12 1.63 12.59 20.26
C ASP A 12 1.15 11.46 21.21
N SER A 13 0.90 11.78 22.49
CA SER A 13 0.42 10.81 23.50
C SER A 13 -0.86 10.09 23.09
N TRP A 14 -1.74 10.77 22.32
CA TRP A 14 -2.97 10.19 21.81
C TRP A 14 -2.75 8.98 20.89
N PHE A 15 -1.64 8.91 20.15
CA PHE A 15 -1.34 7.82 19.22
C PHE A 15 -0.94 6.56 19.99
N VAL A 16 -0.15 6.76 21.06
CA VAL A 16 0.25 5.70 22.00
C VAL A 16 -0.97 5.14 22.72
N ASP A 17 -1.89 6.01 23.18
CA ASP A 17 -3.11 5.58 23.86
C ASP A 17 -4.04 4.77 22.93
N LEU A 18 -4.19 5.20 21.68
CA LEU A 18 -5.03 4.55 20.69
C LEU A 18 -4.55 3.14 20.32
N ILE A 19 -3.25 2.98 20.05
CA ILE A 19 -2.67 1.68 19.68
C ILE A 19 -2.74 0.70 20.87
N THR A 20 -2.53 1.19 22.09
CA THR A 20 -2.63 0.38 23.32
C THR A 20 -4.05 -0.14 23.56
N GLU A 21 -5.09 0.62 23.21
CA GLU A 21 -6.48 0.19 23.34
C GLU A 21 -6.91 -0.80 22.24
N LEU A 22 -6.49 -0.60 20.99
CA LEU A 22 -6.74 -1.55 19.90
C LEU A 22 -6.13 -2.93 20.21
N ALA A 23 -4.96 -2.95 20.87
CA ALA A 23 -4.30 -4.16 21.33
C ALA A 23 -5.06 -4.90 22.47
N THR A 24 -5.88 -4.21 23.26
CA THR A 24 -6.62 -4.81 24.38
C THR A 24 -8.01 -5.35 24.00
N LYS A 25 -8.54 -5.02 22.80
CA LYS A 25 -9.84 -5.51 22.31
C LYS A 25 -9.81 -6.93 21.73
N GLN A 26 -8.64 -7.52 21.46
CA GLN A 26 -8.52 -8.95 21.12
C GLN A 26 -8.23 -9.77 22.38
N THR A 27 -9.15 -10.65 22.77
CA THR A 27 -9.12 -11.38 24.03
C THR A 27 -7.89 -12.27 24.24
N THR A 28 -7.34 -12.17 25.45
CA THR A 28 -6.64 -13.21 26.23
C THR A 28 -5.42 -13.89 25.63
N THR A 29 -4.42 -13.10 25.27
CA THR A 29 -3.00 -13.42 25.47
C THR A 29 -2.25 -12.10 25.46
N ASN A 30 -1.56 -11.78 26.56
CA ASN A 30 -0.72 -10.58 26.65
C ASN A 30 0.42 -10.69 25.64
N HIS A 31 0.21 -10.17 24.43
CA HIS A 31 1.25 -9.97 23.45
C HIS A 31 1.50 -8.46 23.33
N LEU A 32 2.69 -8.05 23.74
CA LEU A 32 3.32 -6.83 23.27
C LEU A 32 3.45 -6.98 21.74
N PHE A 33 2.77 -6.14 20.95
CA PHE A 33 2.88 -6.23 19.50
C PHE A 33 4.30 -5.85 19.08
N THR A 34 5.07 -6.89 18.81
CA THR A 34 6.42 -6.82 18.29
C THR A 34 6.30 -7.19 16.82
N TYR A 35 6.49 -6.24 15.90
CA TYR A 35 6.58 -6.56 14.47
C TYR A 35 7.94 -7.21 14.20
N GLY A 36 8.00 -8.54 14.29
CA GLY A 36 9.11 -9.34 13.80
C GLY A 36 8.69 -10.03 12.50
N PHE A 37 9.52 -9.94 11.46
CA PHE A 37 9.45 -10.88 10.35
C PHE A 37 10.13 -12.17 10.84
N ASP A 38 9.34 -13.23 11.01
CA ASP A 38 9.86 -14.57 11.25
C ASP A 38 10.19 -15.18 9.88
N ASP A 39 11.49 -15.31 9.57
CA ASP A 39 11.94 -16.29 8.59
C ASP A 39 12.37 -17.51 9.40
N ASP A 40 11.65 -18.62 9.23
CA ASP A 40 11.82 -19.90 9.94
C ASP A 40 13.29 -20.43 9.91
N ASN A 41 14.18 -19.83 9.13
CA ASN A 41 15.57 -20.24 8.99
C ASN A 41 16.64 -19.28 9.55
N GLN A 42 16.32 -18.07 10.01
CA GLN A 42 17.32 -17.18 10.61
C GLN A 42 16.74 -16.41 11.79
N SER A 43 17.25 -16.72 12.99
CA SER A 43 16.98 -16.03 14.25
C SER A 43 17.61 -14.64 14.27
N LEU A 44 17.24 -13.77 13.34
CA LEU A 44 17.74 -12.40 13.22
C LEU A 44 16.57 -11.41 13.25
N LEU A 45 16.66 -10.50 14.22
CA LEU A 45 15.73 -9.42 14.46
C LEU A 45 15.94 -8.32 13.40
N LEU A 46 15.10 -8.28 12.36
CA LEU A 46 15.20 -7.27 11.30
C LEU A 46 14.61 -5.90 11.69
N SER A 47 13.70 -5.86 12.66
CA SER A 47 13.15 -4.62 13.23
C SER A 47 12.35 -4.92 14.49
N THR A 48 12.32 -3.98 15.43
CA THR A 48 11.46 -4.03 16.62
C THR A 48 10.92 -2.63 16.86
N ILE A 49 9.60 -2.48 17.01
CA ILE A 49 9.00 -1.23 17.49
C ILE A 49 8.47 -1.51 18.89
N SER A 50 9.09 -0.90 19.90
CA SER A 50 8.64 -0.91 21.29
C SER A 50 8.11 0.47 21.65
N TYR A 51 6.91 0.51 22.22
CA TYR A 51 6.01 1.66 22.23
C TYR A 51 6.30 2.77 23.26
N ASP A 52 7.49 2.81 23.86
CA ASP A 52 7.81 3.92 24.78
C ASP A 52 9.24 4.46 24.70
N THR A 53 10.07 3.98 23.77
CA THR A 53 11.29 4.68 23.31
C THR A 53 11.70 4.13 21.95
N LEU A 54 11.34 4.86 20.90
CA LEU A 54 11.80 4.64 19.53
C LEU A 54 13.23 5.18 19.38
N GLU A 55 14.23 4.30 19.39
CA GLU A 55 15.50 4.59 18.72
C GLU A 55 15.69 3.62 17.53
N SER A 56 15.47 4.20 16.35
CA SER A 56 16.10 3.91 15.05
C SER A 56 16.14 2.49 14.48
N LEU A 57 15.70 2.37 13.22
CA LEU A 57 16.31 1.43 12.27
C LEU A 57 17.42 2.19 11.51
N VAL A 58 18.67 1.78 11.70
CA VAL A 58 19.82 2.24 10.91
C VAL A 58 20.25 1.10 10.00
N VAL A 59 20.20 1.29 8.69
CA VAL A 59 20.95 0.45 7.75
C VAL A 59 22.37 0.99 7.68
N LEU A 60 23.33 0.30 8.28
CA LEU A 60 24.75 0.66 8.21
C LEU A 60 25.44 0.04 6.98
N PRO A 61 26.46 0.70 6.38
CA PRO A 61 27.29 0.11 5.34
C PRO A 61 28.18 -1.00 5.90
N GLN A 62 28.48 -1.99 5.06
CA GLN A 62 29.46 -3.05 5.34
C GLN A 62 30.86 -2.45 5.54
N ASN A 63 31.36 -2.52 6.78
CA ASN A 63 32.77 -2.50 7.22
C ASN A 63 33.15 -1.38 8.21
N SER A 64 33.21 -1.71 9.50
CA SER A 64 34.18 -1.13 10.45
C SER A 64 34.23 -1.94 11.76
N THR A 65 35.44 -2.17 12.30
CA THR A 65 35.73 -3.01 13.47
C THR A 65 36.05 -2.19 14.73
N LEU A 66 35.62 -2.67 15.90
CA LEU A 66 35.89 -2.15 17.25
C LEU A 66 37.35 -2.39 17.68
N GLN A 67 38.20 -1.36 17.63
CA GLN A 67 39.38 -1.24 18.48
C GLN A 67 39.66 0.25 18.68
N ASP A 68 39.30 0.77 19.85
CA ASP A 68 39.92 1.89 20.58
C ASP A 68 38.88 2.74 21.31
N ALA A 69 38.62 2.43 22.58
CA ALA A 69 38.39 3.42 23.65
C ALA A 69 38.05 2.75 24.99
N THR A 70 39.03 2.06 25.59
CA THR A 70 39.10 1.97 27.06
C THR A 70 40.21 2.90 27.52
N LYS A 71 39.84 4.01 28.20
CA LYS A 71 40.57 4.56 29.38
C LYS A 71 39.97 5.87 29.90
N ASN A 72 39.68 5.82 31.20
CA ASN A 72 39.73 6.89 32.22
C ASN A 72 38.41 7.44 32.77
N ASN A 73 38.18 7.03 34.01
CA ASN A 73 37.35 7.61 35.05
C ASN A 73 37.64 9.11 35.29
N ASN A 74 36.60 9.89 35.55
CA ASN A 74 36.42 10.53 36.86
C ASN A 74 35.02 11.15 37.00
N THR A 75 34.43 10.89 38.17
CA THR A 75 33.12 11.27 38.70
C THR A 75 32.70 12.72 38.47
N THR A 76 31.59 12.89 37.75
CA THR A 76 30.57 13.92 37.99
C THR A 76 29.23 13.21 38.02
N SER A 77 28.46 13.34 39.10
CA SER A 77 27.13 12.74 39.23
C SER A 77 26.15 13.46 38.30
N GLN A 78 26.15 13.08 37.04
CA GLN A 78 25.00 13.24 36.15
C GLN A 78 24.12 12.01 36.33
N VAL A 79 22.80 12.19 36.32
CA VAL A 79 21.87 11.09 36.08
C VAL A 79 22.26 10.52 34.72
N GLN A 80 23.02 9.42 34.72
CA GLN A 80 23.37 8.69 33.52
C GLN A 80 22.07 8.12 32.98
N GLN A 81 21.48 8.81 32.00
CA GLN A 81 20.74 8.08 30.99
C GLN A 81 21.66 6.97 30.50
N PRO A 82 21.16 5.73 30.35
CA PRO A 82 21.99 4.65 29.84
C PRO A 82 22.57 5.10 28.50
N SER A 83 23.90 5.13 28.41
CA SER A 83 24.56 5.61 27.20
C SER A 83 24.16 4.71 26.05
N THR A 84 23.91 5.31 24.89
CA THR A 84 23.60 4.60 23.64
C THR A 84 24.62 3.50 23.31
N HIS A 85 25.86 3.66 23.79
CA HIS A 85 26.91 2.62 23.74
C HIS A 85 26.60 1.30 24.44
N PHE A 86 25.79 1.28 25.51
CA PHE A 86 25.38 0.03 26.16
C PHE A 86 24.47 -0.82 25.25
N TYR A 87 23.77 -0.17 24.32
CA TYR A 87 22.82 -0.80 23.40
C TYR A 87 23.44 -1.18 22.05
N MET A 88 24.74 -0.94 21.87
CA MET A 88 25.55 -1.30 20.70
C MET A 88 26.50 -2.49 20.98
N ASP A 89 26.23 -3.27 22.04
CA ASP A 89 27.03 -4.45 22.43
C ASP A 89 26.39 -5.75 21.88
N ASP A 90 27.08 -6.38 20.93
CA ASP A 90 26.66 -7.64 20.27
C ASP A 90 26.51 -8.83 21.24
N SER A 91 26.95 -8.69 22.50
CA SER A 91 26.85 -9.73 23.53
C SER A 91 25.62 -9.60 24.44
N LEU A 92 24.76 -8.59 24.23
CA LEU A 92 23.59 -8.33 25.06
C LEU A 92 22.44 -9.33 24.78
N SER A 93 22.03 -10.08 25.81
CA SER A 93 20.90 -11.01 25.71
C SER A 93 19.54 -10.31 25.88
N LEU A 94 18.48 -10.90 25.30
CA LEU A 94 17.10 -10.40 25.37
C LEU A 94 16.61 -10.21 26.82
N ASP A 95 16.94 -11.14 27.72
CA ASP A 95 16.53 -11.06 29.13
C ASP A 95 17.23 -9.91 29.88
N ALA A 96 18.52 -9.66 29.58
CA ALA A 96 19.25 -8.54 30.15
C ALA A 96 18.63 -7.20 29.71
N TYR A 97 18.27 -7.09 28.42
CA TYR A 97 17.60 -5.92 27.85
C TYR A 97 16.24 -5.62 28.52
N ILE A 98 15.38 -6.63 28.68
CA ILE A 98 14.04 -6.47 29.26
C ILE A 98 14.11 -6.00 30.72
N SER A 99 15.05 -6.53 31.51
CA SER A 99 15.20 -6.20 32.93
C SER A 99 15.53 -4.71 33.17
N THR A 100 16.32 -4.11 32.28
CA THR A 100 16.74 -2.71 32.38
C THR A 100 15.58 -1.74 32.05
N TRP A 101 14.72 -2.11 31.10
CA TRP A 101 13.59 -1.25 30.67
C TRP A 101 12.42 -1.25 31.64
N LEU A 102 12.12 -2.39 32.27
CA LEU A 102 11.05 -2.49 33.27
C LEU A 102 11.28 -1.58 34.49
N ASP A 103 12.53 -1.43 34.90
CA ASP A 103 12.92 -0.59 36.04
C ASP A 103 12.83 0.92 35.72
N TYR A 104 12.92 1.28 34.43
CA TYR A 104 12.84 2.66 33.94
C TYR A 104 11.38 3.15 33.80
N PHE A 105 10.48 2.34 33.23
CA PHE A 105 9.09 2.72 32.98
C PHE A 105 8.14 2.51 34.17
N GLY A 106 8.51 1.67 35.15
CA GLY A 106 7.69 1.39 36.33
C GLY A 106 7.31 2.63 37.17
N LYS A 107 7.93 3.80 36.93
CA LYS A 107 7.71 5.04 37.69
C LYS A 107 6.74 6.04 37.05
N ARG A 108 6.30 5.88 35.80
CA ARG A 108 5.30 6.76 35.15
C ARG A 108 3.95 6.04 34.96
N ARG A 109 3.21 5.89 36.05
CA ARG A 109 1.77 5.60 36.02
C ARG A 109 1.04 6.82 36.56
N ASN A 110 0.35 7.58 35.71
CA ASN A 110 -0.79 8.41 36.13
C ASN A 110 -1.58 9.04 34.96
N LYS A 111 -2.58 8.29 34.49
CA LYS A 111 -4.02 8.64 34.31
C LYS A 111 -4.54 7.75 33.19
N SER A 112 -5.34 6.73 33.54
CA SER A 112 -6.04 5.96 32.53
C SER A 112 -7.08 6.87 31.86
N LEU A 113 -6.86 7.19 30.58
CA LEU A 113 -7.93 7.60 29.69
C LEU A 113 -8.86 6.39 29.53
N SER A 114 -10.01 6.42 30.21
CA SER A 114 -11.08 5.47 29.94
C SER A 114 -11.84 6.00 28.73
N PHE A 115 -11.56 5.47 27.54
CA PHE A 115 -12.46 5.60 26.42
C PHE A 115 -13.67 4.70 26.69
N ASP A 116 -14.79 5.30 27.07
CA ASP A 116 -16.06 4.57 27.14
C ASP A 116 -16.42 4.09 25.73
N LYS A 117 -16.42 2.77 25.50
CA LYS A 117 -17.11 2.02 24.43
C LYS A 117 -17.53 2.79 23.16
N THR A 118 -16.62 3.52 22.51
CA THR A 118 -16.87 4.03 21.17
C THR A 118 -16.59 2.92 20.16
N ASP A 119 -17.54 2.67 19.27
CA ASP A 119 -17.44 1.69 18.19
C ASP A 119 -16.40 2.16 17.16
N VAL A 120 -15.12 1.92 17.45
CA VAL A 120 -14.01 2.21 16.52
C VAL A 120 -14.23 1.40 15.25
N LEU A 121 -14.19 2.09 14.11
CA LEU A 121 -14.36 1.48 12.80
C LEU A 121 -12.98 1.30 12.16
N GLU A 122 -12.55 0.05 12.02
CA GLU A 122 -11.36 -0.32 11.24
C GLU A 122 -11.81 -0.85 9.88
N VAL A 123 -11.39 -0.17 8.83
CA VAL A 123 -11.81 -0.51 7.46
C VAL A 123 -10.60 -0.63 6.56
N LYS A 124 -10.47 -1.79 5.91
CA LYS A 124 -9.40 -2.06 4.95
C LYS A 124 -9.89 -1.91 3.52
N ALA A 125 -9.02 -1.42 2.66
CA ALA A 125 -9.07 -1.60 1.22
C ALA A 125 -7.74 -2.21 0.78
N TYR A 126 -7.80 -3.13 -0.17
CA TYR A 126 -6.66 -3.96 -0.52
C TYR A 126 -5.99 -3.49 -1.81
N ALA A 127 -4.72 -3.87 -1.97
CA ALA A 127 -4.02 -3.67 -3.22
C ALA A 127 -4.62 -4.50 -4.34
N ARG A 128 -4.29 -4.13 -5.57
CA ARG A 128 -4.77 -4.82 -6.77
C ARG A 128 -3.64 -5.10 -7.74
N VAL A 129 -3.80 -6.20 -8.47
CA VAL A 129 -2.96 -6.52 -9.63
C VAL A 129 -3.80 -6.46 -10.91
N GLY A 130 -3.35 -5.66 -11.85
CA GLY A 130 -3.94 -5.62 -13.18
C GLY A 130 -3.48 -6.79 -14.02
N LEU A 131 -4.37 -7.76 -14.25
CA LEU A 131 -4.06 -9.00 -14.94
C LEU A 131 -4.01 -8.83 -16.45
N MET A 132 -4.92 -8.05 -17.06
CA MET A 132 -4.95 -7.86 -18.51
C MET A 132 -5.44 -6.47 -18.91
N GLY A 133 -5.06 -6.02 -20.10
CA GLY A 133 -5.61 -4.81 -20.73
C GLY A 133 -4.96 -3.48 -20.35
N ASN A 134 -4.15 -3.43 -19.28
CA ASN A 134 -3.44 -2.20 -18.92
C ASN A 134 -2.41 -1.81 -20.00
N PRO A 135 -2.33 -0.53 -20.38
CA PRO A 135 -2.91 0.65 -19.73
C PRO A 135 -4.20 1.20 -20.39
N SER A 136 -5.02 0.37 -21.05
CA SER A 136 -6.16 0.85 -21.87
C SER A 136 -7.36 1.42 -21.09
N ASP A 137 -7.36 1.34 -19.75
CA ASP A 137 -8.45 1.86 -18.90
C ASP A 137 -8.64 3.37 -19.02
N GLY A 138 -7.56 4.13 -19.22
CA GLY A 138 -7.60 5.57 -19.48
C GLY A 138 -7.96 5.97 -20.91
N PHE A 139 -8.26 4.98 -21.78
CA PHE A 139 -8.39 5.14 -23.23
C PHE A 139 -9.66 4.48 -23.80
N TYR A 140 -10.68 4.32 -22.96
CA TYR A 140 -11.93 3.63 -23.31
C TYR A 140 -11.75 2.16 -23.72
N GLY A 141 -10.73 1.50 -23.17
CA GLY A 141 -10.43 0.09 -23.43
C GLY A 141 -11.14 -0.87 -22.48
N LYS A 142 -10.57 -2.06 -22.34
CA LYS A 142 -11.08 -3.14 -21.48
C LYS A 142 -9.95 -3.68 -20.64
N THR A 143 -10.19 -3.90 -19.36
CA THR A 143 -9.18 -4.43 -18.46
C THR A 143 -9.72 -5.52 -17.55
N MET A 144 -8.81 -6.26 -16.92
CA MET A 144 -9.13 -7.28 -15.93
C MET A 144 -8.15 -7.14 -14.77
N SER A 145 -8.69 -7.08 -13.56
CA SER A 145 -7.89 -6.93 -12.33
C SER A 145 -8.37 -7.87 -11.24
N MET A 146 -7.46 -8.22 -10.35
CA MET A 146 -7.72 -9.05 -9.19
C MET A 146 -7.28 -8.32 -7.92
N LEU A 147 -8.10 -8.39 -6.88
CA LEU A 147 -7.78 -7.88 -5.55
C LEU A 147 -6.87 -8.88 -4.82
N ILE A 148 -5.86 -8.38 -4.10
CA ILE A 148 -4.90 -9.23 -3.38
C ILE A 148 -4.83 -8.86 -1.91
N SER A 149 -4.84 -9.84 -1.02
CA SER A 149 -4.83 -9.62 0.43
C SER A 149 -3.44 -9.37 1.01
N ASN A 150 -2.38 -9.61 0.23
CA ASN A 150 -0.98 -9.43 0.63
C ASN A 150 -0.70 -8.00 1.13
N PHE A 151 -1.35 -7.01 0.50
CA PHE A 151 -1.16 -5.60 0.83
C PHE A 151 -2.50 -4.88 0.99
N TRP A 152 -2.55 -3.94 1.93
CA TRP A 152 -3.75 -3.23 2.33
C TRP A 152 -3.43 -1.81 2.81
N ALA A 153 -4.42 -0.94 2.67
CA ALA A 153 -4.53 0.32 3.40
C ALA A 153 -5.72 0.22 4.35
N GLN A 154 -5.52 0.59 5.61
CA GLN A 154 -6.54 0.62 6.63
C GLN A 154 -6.81 2.06 7.00
N VAL A 155 -8.08 2.41 7.18
CA VAL A 155 -8.49 3.64 7.84
C VAL A 155 -9.17 3.26 9.15
N THR A 156 -8.73 3.89 10.23
CA THR A 156 -9.36 3.80 11.55
C THR A 156 -10.12 5.09 11.80
N LEU A 157 -11.44 4.99 11.92
CA LEU A 157 -12.34 6.07 12.27
C LEU A 157 -12.82 5.89 13.71
N ILE A 158 -12.58 6.88 14.55
CA ILE A 158 -12.98 6.90 15.95
C ILE A 158 -14.07 7.95 16.11
N PRO A 159 -15.34 7.54 16.25
CA PRO A 159 -16.43 8.45 16.58
C PRO A 159 -16.18 9.18 17.89
N HIS A 160 -16.47 10.48 17.95
CA HIS A 160 -16.53 11.16 19.24
C HIS A 160 -17.79 10.72 20.01
N ASP A 161 -17.61 10.48 21.32
CA ASP A 161 -18.73 10.29 22.24
C ASP A 161 -19.42 11.63 22.52
N ARG A 162 -20.75 11.61 22.75
CA ARG A 162 -21.54 12.81 23.04
C ARG A 162 -21.12 13.57 24.29
N SER A 163 -20.42 12.90 25.21
CA SER A 163 -19.87 13.51 26.41
C SER A 163 -18.56 14.26 26.18
N GLU A 164 -17.90 14.09 25.02
CA GLU A 164 -16.65 14.76 24.72
C GLU A 164 -16.87 16.26 24.46
N PRO A 165 -16.04 17.16 25.03
CA PRO A 165 -16.13 18.60 24.78
C PRO A 165 -15.98 18.98 23.30
N GLU A 166 -15.30 18.12 22.54
CA GLU A 166 -14.98 18.27 21.13
C GLU A 166 -15.87 17.39 20.23
N TYR A 167 -17.07 17.03 20.68
CA TYR A 167 -17.97 16.12 19.98
C TYR A 167 -18.16 16.41 18.48
N SER A 168 -18.17 17.68 18.06
CA SER A 168 -18.35 18.08 16.67
C SER A 168 -17.07 18.16 15.85
N ASN A 169 -15.89 17.96 16.46
CA ASN A 169 -14.61 18.16 15.79
C ASN A 169 -14.31 17.01 14.83
N VAL A 170 -13.75 17.35 13.67
CA VAL A 170 -13.18 16.37 12.75
C VAL A 170 -11.67 16.53 12.79
N THR A 171 -10.97 15.47 13.17
CA THR A 171 -9.50 15.45 13.28
C THR A 171 -8.90 14.46 12.30
N ILE A 172 -8.02 14.93 11.42
CA ILE A 172 -7.17 14.05 10.60
C ILE A 172 -5.84 13.90 11.34
N MET A 173 -5.51 12.67 11.69
CA MET A 173 -4.33 12.33 12.47
C MET A 173 -3.23 11.82 11.54
N SER A 174 -2.05 12.42 11.65
CA SER A 174 -0.91 12.02 10.83
C SER A 174 -0.33 10.69 11.32
N ASN A 175 0.00 9.80 10.37
CA ASN A 175 0.76 8.60 10.66
C ASN A 175 2.26 8.95 10.71
N PRO A 176 2.95 8.77 11.85
CA PRO A 176 4.34 9.21 12.00
C PRO A 176 5.33 8.41 11.13
N VAL A 177 4.95 7.22 10.66
CA VAL A 177 5.77 6.39 9.77
C VAL A 177 5.48 6.72 8.31
N ALA A 178 4.21 6.78 7.93
CA ALA A 178 3.82 7.00 6.54
C ALA A 178 3.90 8.47 6.10
N ASP A 179 3.68 9.41 7.02
CA ASP A 179 3.68 10.87 6.81
C ASP A 179 4.45 11.58 7.96
N PRO A 180 5.78 11.38 8.08
CA PRO A 180 6.56 11.97 9.16
C PRO A 180 6.55 13.49 9.08
N ARG A 181 6.31 14.14 10.23
CA ARG A 181 6.39 15.61 10.38
C ARG A 181 7.54 16.06 11.27
N ARG A 182 8.28 15.10 11.82
CA ARG A 182 9.44 15.33 12.69
C ARG A 182 10.63 14.57 12.11
N PHE A 183 11.77 15.24 12.06
CA PHE A 183 13.00 14.74 11.45
C PHE A 183 14.16 15.08 12.39
N SER A 184 15.15 14.19 12.51
CA SER A 184 16.38 14.48 13.29
C SER A 184 17.15 15.66 12.73
N THR A 185 17.21 15.75 11.40
CA THR A 185 18.00 16.75 10.69
C THR A 185 17.29 17.19 9.42
N ILE A 186 17.72 18.34 8.91
CA ILE A 186 17.27 18.82 7.60
C ILE A 186 17.75 17.92 6.46
N ASP A 187 18.84 17.16 6.64
CA ASP A 187 19.32 16.19 5.67
C ASP A 187 18.36 15.00 5.55
N SER A 188 17.92 14.44 6.68
CA SER A 188 16.92 13.37 6.70
C SER A 188 15.58 13.82 6.11
N LEU A 189 15.13 15.05 6.43
CA LEU A 189 13.97 15.66 5.79
C LEU A 189 14.16 15.77 4.28
N ALA A 190 15.29 16.34 3.84
CA ALA A 190 15.57 16.57 2.42
C ALA A 190 15.64 15.25 1.64
N ASN A 191 16.30 14.23 2.17
CA ASN A 191 16.41 12.91 1.54
C ASN A 191 15.05 12.22 1.41
N LEU A 192 14.22 12.27 2.46
CA LEU A 192 12.88 11.68 2.40
C LEU A 192 12.02 12.43 1.39
N VAL A 193 11.96 13.76 1.47
CA VAL A 193 11.14 14.59 0.59
C VAL A 193 11.61 14.55 -0.87
N GLN A 194 12.91 14.35 -1.10
CA GLN A 194 13.44 14.11 -2.44
C GLN A 194 12.93 12.79 -3.04
N THR A 195 12.70 11.78 -2.21
CA THR A 195 12.27 10.44 -2.64
C THR A 195 10.73 10.33 -2.72
N ASP A 196 10.05 10.76 -1.65
CA ASP A 196 8.60 10.61 -1.48
C ASP A 196 7.80 11.84 -1.93
N GLY A 197 8.48 12.95 -2.19
CA GLY A 197 7.86 14.23 -2.48
C GLY A 197 7.32 14.92 -1.23
N TYR A 198 6.44 15.90 -1.45
CA TYR A 198 5.86 16.74 -0.40
C TYR A 198 4.43 16.33 -0.04
N GLU A 199 3.94 15.24 -0.64
CA GLU A 199 2.53 14.93 -0.72
C GLU A 199 2.18 13.79 0.25
N ASN A 200 1.49 14.15 1.33
CA ASN A 200 1.16 13.25 2.44
C ASN A 200 -0.22 12.60 2.25
N GLY A 201 -0.43 11.44 2.88
CA GLY A 201 -1.71 10.74 2.87
C GLY A 201 -2.86 11.51 3.52
N ASP A 202 -2.57 12.40 4.48
CA ASP A 202 -3.57 13.28 5.11
C ASP A 202 -4.43 14.06 4.09
N ARG A 203 -3.82 14.50 2.98
CA ARG A 203 -4.54 15.25 1.93
C ARG A 203 -5.61 14.39 1.25
N LEU A 204 -5.37 13.08 1.13
CA LEU A 204 -6.29 12.12 0.54
C LEU A 204 -7.53 11.96 1.43
N LEU A 205 -7.31 11.88 2.74
CA LEU A 205 -8.40 11.79 3.72
C LEU A 205 -9.26 13.07 3.73
N LEU A 206 -8.62 14.25 3.74
CA LEU A 206 -9.31 15.54 3.69
C LEU A 206 -10.17 15.68 2.42
N ALA A 207 -9.59 15.38 1.25
CA ALA A 207 -10.29 15.44 -0.02
C ALA A 207 -11.45 14.43 -0.08
N CYS A 208 -11.25 13.21 0.44
CA CYS A 208 -12.29 12.19 0.52
C CYS A 208 -13.49 12.67 1.35
N CYS A 209 -13.25 13.20 2.55
CA CYS A 209 -14.30 13.76 3.41
C CYS A 209 -15.10 14.88 2.71
N LYS A 210 -14.41 15.79 2.01
CA LYS A 210 -15.05 16.88 1.28
C LYS A 210 -15.93 16.34 0.14
N VAL A 211 -15.39 15.46 -0.71
CA VAL A 211 -16.12 14.85 -1.83
C VAL A 211 -17.35 14.10 -1.31
N PHE A 212 -17.19 13.32 -0.24
CA PHE A 212 -18.29 12.58 0.40
C PHE A 212 -19.40 13.52 0.87
N TYR A 213 -19.06 14.58 1.62
CA TYR A 213 -20.03 15.56 2.10
C TYR A 213 -20.75 16.27 0.95
N CYS A 214 -19.99 16.75 -0.05
CA CYS A 214 -20.55 17.44 -1.21
C CYS A 214 -21.50 16.54 -2.01
N TYR A 215 -21.15 15.27 -2.18
CA TYR A 215 -22.01 14.30 -2.83
C TYR A 215 -23.30 14.05 -2.05
N CYS A 216 -23.20 13.77 -0.74
CA CYS A 216 -24.38 13.53 0.10
C CYS A 216 -25.34 14.72 0.08
N ASN A 217 -24.82 15.95 0.19
CA ASN A 217 -25.60 17.17 0.11
C ASN A 217 -26.30 17.32 -1.27
N LYS A 218 -25.58 17.06 -2.37
CA LYS A 218 -26.13 17.12 -3.73
C LYS A 218 -27.19 16.04 -3.99
N ALA A 219 -26.99 14.85 -3.44
CA ALA A 219 -27.90 13.70 -3.59
C ALA A 219 -29.08 13.73 -2.60
N GLY A 220 -29.13 14.69 -1.68
CA GLY A 220 -30.16 14.77 -0.64
C GLY A 220 -30.05 13.68 0.43
N ILE A 221 -28.87 13.08 0.59
CA ILE A 221 -28.60 12.08 1.63
C ILE A 221 -28.31 12.80 2.94
N ASN A 222 -29.21 12.65 3.91
CA ASN A 222 -29.08 13.30 5.21
C ASN A 222 -28.03 12.58 6.07
N ILE A 223 -26.97 13.29 6.44
CA ILE A 223 -25.89 12.80 7.31
C ILE A 223 -25.77 13.69 8.54
N ASN A 224 -25.41 13.10 9.69
CA ASN A 224 -25.28 13.84 10.95
C ASN A 224 -23.97 14.64 10.99
N THR A 225 -24.02 15.91 10.58
CA THR A 225 -22.84 16.80 10.56
C THR A 225 -22.41 17.31 11.94
N GLN A 226 -23.17 17.01 12.99
CA GLN A 226 -22.86 17.47 14.35
C GLN A 226 -21.98 16.50 15.12
N GLN A 227 -21.88 15.24 14.67
CA GLN A 227 -20.97 14.26 15.24
C GLN A 227 -19.68 14.25 14.44
N GLY A 228 -18.60 14.62 15.12
CA GLY A 228 -17.25 14.55 14.62
C GLY A 228 -16.61 13.18 14.86
N PHE A 229 -15.35 13.07 14.44
CA PHE A 229 -14.56 11.85 14.54
C PHE A 229 -13.07 12.15 14.34
N LYS A 230 -12.23 11.19 14.73
CA LYS A 230 -10.82 11.15 14.37
C LYS A 230 -10.59 10.14 13.25
N LEU A 231 -9.74 10.48 12.27
CA LEU A 231 -9.35 9.63 11.16
C LEU A 231 -7.84 9.50 11.10
N LEU A 232 -7.36 8.27 10.99
CA LEU A 232 -5.97 7.96 10.65
C LEU A 232 -5.95 6.85 9.61
N PHE A 233 -4.83 6.71 8.91
CA PHE A 233 -4.60 5.59 8.01
C PHE A 233 -3.28 4.88 8.32
N ASP A 234 -3.24 3.60 7.97
CA ASP A 234 -2.03 2.79 7.95
C ASP A 234 -1.99 1.97 6.66
N THR A 235 -0.79 1.60 6.19
CA THR A 235 -0.65 0.87 4.93
C THR A 235 0.64 0.10 4.87
N ASN A 236 0.57 -1.13 4.34
CA ASN A 236 1.75 -1.91 3.95
C ASN A 236 1.91 -2.00 2.42
N ILE A 237 1.12 -1.25 1.64
CA ILE A 237 1.25 -1.21 0.18
C ILE A 237 2.54 -0.48 -0.18
N PRO A 238 3.50 -1.13 -0.87
CA PRO A 238 4.76 -0.47 -1.21
C PRO A 238 4.52 0.75 -2.10
N ARG A 239 5.27 1.83 -1.85
CA ARG A 239 5.17 3.07 -2.63
C ARG A 239 5.73 2.86 -4.03
N GLN A 240 5.14 3.56 -5.01
CA GLN A 240 5.65 3.67 -6.39
C GLN A 240 5.79 2.37 -7.21
N VAL A 241 5.21 1.25 -6.77
CA VAL A 241 5.24 -0.04 -7.51
C VAL A 241 3.96 -0.36 -8.27
N GLY A 242 3.09 0.65 -8.44
CA GLY A 242 1.88 0.52 -9.24
C GLY A 242 0.82 -0.43 -8.67
N LEU A 243 0.73 -0.58 -7.34
CA LEU A 243 -0.22 -1.47 -6.63
C LEU A 243 -1.47 -0.75 -6.07
N ALA A 244 -1.77 0.46 -6.56
CA ALA A 244 -2.97 1.23 -6.18
C ALA A 244 -3.02 1.67 -4.70
N GLY A 245 -1.89 2.12 -4.14
CA GLY A 245 -1.79 2.53 -2.73
C GLY A 245 -2.62 3.77 -2.36
N SER A 246 -2.58 4.83 -3.17
CA SER A 246 -3.34 6.06 -2.91
C SER A 246 -4.85 5.82 -2.97
N SER A 247 -5.32 5.15 -4.02
CA SER A 247 -6.71 4.76 -4.20
C SER A 247 -7.19 3.78 -3.13
N ALA A 248 -6.32 2.92 -2.58
CA ALA A 248 -6.67 2.07 -1.44
C ALA A 248 -6.95 2.91 -0.19
N ILE A 249 -6.11 3.91 0.13
CA ILE A 249 -6.33 4.81 1.27
C ILE A 249 -7.66 5.56 1.12
N ILE A 250 -7.93 6.10 -0.07
CA ILE A 250 -9.18 6.82 -0.34
C ILE A 250 -10.38 5.88 -0.24
N THR A 251 -10.28 4.66 -0.79
CA THR A 251 -11.37 3.68 -0.74
C THR A 251 -11.65 3.23 0.69
N ALA A 252 -10.62 2.99 1.51
CA ALA A 252 -10.76 2.67 2.92
C ALA A 252 -11.45 3.81 3.69
N CYS A 253 -11.06 5.06 3.42
CA CYS A 253 -11.70 6.24 4.00
C CYS A 253 -13.18 6.35 3.58
N TRP A 254 -13.46 6.20 2.28
CA TRP A 254 -14.82 6.23 1.74
C TRP A 254 -15.71 5.19 2.42
N LYS A 255 -15.22 3.95 2.55
CA LYS A 255 -15.94 2.86 3.23
C LYS A 255 -16.12 3.12 4.72
N ALA A 256 -15.14 3.70 5.40
CA ALA A 256 -15.29 4.12 6.79
C ALA A 256 -16.39 5.18 6.97
N LEU A 257 -16.47 6.16 6.07
CA LEU A 257 -17.53 7.16 6.07
C LEU A 257 -18.91 6.57 5.76
N LEU A 258 -19.02 5.64 4.80
CA LEU A 258 -20.26 4.90 4.54
C LEU A 258 -20.74 4.16 5.80
N LYS A 259 -19.84 3.42 6.47
CA LYS A 259 -20.15 2.69 7.71
C LYS A 259 -20.55 3.63 8.85
N PHE A 260 -19.81 4.72 9.04
CA PHE A 260 -20.07 5.71 10.09
C PHE A 260 -21.42 6.41 9.93
N TYR A 261 -21.75 6.85 8.71
CA TYR A 261 -23.02 7.50 8.39
C TYR A 261 -24.14 6.53 8.03
N ARG A 262 -23.89 5.21 8.09
CA ARG A 262 -24.84 4.13 7.79
C ARG A 262 -25.47 4.26 6.40
N ILE A 263 -24.66 4.66 5.43
CA ILE A 263 -25.06 4.75 4.03
C ILE A 263 -24.84 3.39 3.38
N THR A 264 -25.87 2.90 2.69
CA THR A 264 -25.86 1.58 2.03
C THR A 264 -25.53 1.70 0.55
N ASP A 265 -25.18 0.55 -0.06
CA ASP A 265 -24.94 0.46 -1.51
C ASP A 265 -26.20 0.77 -2.34
N GLU A 266 -27.39 0.69 -1.76
CA GLU A 266 -28.64 1.13 -2.41
C GLU A 266 -28.68 2.65 -2.60
N GLN A 267 -28.13 3.39 -1.63
CA GLN A 267 -28.06 4.86 -1.68
C GLN A 267 -26.91 5.32 -2.58
N ILE A 268 -25.77 4.62 -2.52
CA ILE A 268 -24.60 4.89 -3.36
C ILE A 268 -24.10 3.57 -3.96
N PRO A 269 -24.56 3.18 -5.16
CA PRO A 269 -24.11 1.97 -5.83
C PRO A 269 -22.59 1.90 -6.05
N LEU A 270 -22.03 0.69 -6.07
CA LEU A 270 -20.57 0.45 -6.14
C LEU A 270 -19.92 1.15 -7.34
N GLU A 271 -20.57 1.16 -8.50
CA GLU A 271 -20.09 1.85 -9.69
C GLU A 271 -19.96 3.37 -9.48
N LYS A 272 -20.88 3.97 -8.71
CA LYS A 272 -20.81 5.38 -8.33
C LYS A 272 -19.76 5.61 -7.26
N GLN A 273 -19.63 4.71 -6.27
CA GLN A 273 -18.57 4.80 -5.28
C GLN A 273 -17.19 4.84 -5.95
N ALA A 274 -16.94 3.95 -6.93
CA ALA A 274 -15.68 3.94 -7.69
C ALA A 274 -15.45 5.25 -8.46
N SER A 275 -16.49 5.85 -9.06
CA SER A 275 -16.36 7.16 -9.72
C SER A 275 -16.10 8.31 -8.72
N LEU A 276 -16.73 8.29 -7.55
CA LEU A 276 -16.54 9.30 -6.50
C LEU A 276 -15.16 9.21 -5.84
N VAL A 277 -14.65 7.99 -5.62
CA VAL A 277 -13.28 7.78 -5.12
C VAL A 277 -12.24 8.38 -6.07
N LEU A 278 -12.50 8.42 -7.38
CA LEU A 278 -11.60 9.13 -8.30
C LEU A 278 -11.71 10.61 -8.27
N SER A 279 -12.92 11.14 -8.15
CA SER A 279 -13.07 12.59 -8.16
C SER A 279 -12.24 13.21 -7.03
N VAL A 280 -11.96 12.46 -5.95
CA VAL A 280 -10.95 12.81 -4.94
C VAL A 280 -9.56 13.06 -5.55
N GLU A 281 -9.04 12.16 -6.38
CA GLU A 281 -7.75 12.36 -7.04
C GLU A 281 -7.85 13.36 -8.19
N THR A 282 -8.77 13.19 -9.13
CA THR A 282 -8.77 13.96 -10.39
C THR A 282 -9.37 15.34 -10.29
N GLU A 283 -10.53 15.48 -9.65
CA GLU A 283 -11.27 16.75 -9.63
C GLU A 283 -10.86 17.60 -8.42
N GLU A 284 -10.70 16.98 -7.26
CA GLU A 284 -10.39 17.68 -6.02
C GLU A 284 -8.89 17.94 -5.86
N LEU A 285 -8.03 16.95 -6.12
CA LEU A 285 -6.58 17.08 -5.95
C LEU A 285 -5.81 17.34 -7.26
N GLY A 286 -6.46 17.27 -8.43
CA GLY A 286 -5.81 17.48 -9.73
C GLY A 286 -4.78 16.41 -10.11
N ILE A 287 -4.83 15.24 -9.48
CA ILE A 287 -3.95 14.09 -9.72
C ILE A 287 -4.51 13.27 -10.88
N ALA A 288 -3.68 13.00 -11.88
CA ALA A 288 -4.06 12.13 -12.99
C ALA A 288 -4.16 10.67 -12.51
N ALA A 289 -5.36 10.08 -12.57
CA ALA A 289 -5.63 8.71 -12.16
C ALA A 289 -6.62 7.99 -13.11
N GLY A 290 -6.55 6.65 -13.14
CA GLY A 290 -7.36 5.76 -13.97
C GLY A 290 -8.54 5.14 -13.22
N LEU A 291 -9.45 4.42 -13.90
CA LEU A 291 -10.70 3.87 -13.33
C LEU A 291 -10.59 2.49 -12.73
N GLN A 292 -9.64 1.71 -13.20
CA GLN A 292 -9.49 0.34 -12.76
C GLN A 292 -9.28 0.18 -11.26
N ASP A 293 -8.41 0.99 -10.65
CA ASP A 293 -7.92 0.79 -9.28
C ASP A 293 -9.04 0.80 -8.23
N ARG A 294 -9.88 1.82 -8.28
CA ARG A 294 -11.06 1.98 -7.41
C ARG A 294 -12.21 1.06 -7.76
N VAL A 295 -12.36 0.62 -9.02
CA VAL A 295 -13.38 -0.37 -9.37
C VAL A 295 -13.05 -1.70 -8.70
N ILE A 296 -11.82 -2.21 -8.85
CA ILE A 296 -11.44 -3.47 -8.20
C ILE A 296 -11.45 -3.35 -6.67
N GLN A 297 -11.14 -2.19 -6.10
CA GLN A 297 -11.22 -1.96 -4.65
C GLN A 297 -12.67 -1.80 -4.14
N ALA A 298 -13.60 -1.34 -4.97
CA ALA A 298 -15.02 -1.29 -4.63
C ALA A 298 -15.65 -2.70 -4.68
N TYR A 299 -15.43 -3.43 -5.77
CA TYR A 299 -16.07 -4.73 -6.04
C TYR A 299 -15.36 -5.91 -5.34
N GLY A 300 -14.03 -5.92 -5.30
CA GLY A 300 -13.23 -7.07 -4.85
C GLY A 300 -13.26 -8.27 -5.80
N GLY A 301 -12.56 -9.35 -5.42
CA GLY A 301 -12.47 -10.56 -6.24
C GLY A 301 -11.67 -10.38 -7.52
N LEU A 302 -12.20 -10.94 -8.62
CA LEU A 302 -11.71 -10.78 -9.98
C LEU A 302 -12.76 -9.98 -10.77
N VAL A 303 -12.36 -8.88 -11.41
CA VAL A 303 -13.30 -8.02 -12.15
C VAL A 303 -12.82 -7.79 -13.57
N TYR A 304 -13.69 -8.10 -14.52
CA TYR A 304 -13.61 -7.67 -15.91
C TYR A 304 -14.29 -6.31 -16.08
N MET A 305 -13.60 -5.37 -16.71
CA MET A 305 -14.02 -3.97 -16.82
C MET A 305 -14.04 -3.54 -18.28
N ASP A 306 -15.15 -2.95 -18.70
CA ASP A 306 -15.33 -2.37 -20.02
C ASP A 306 -15.60 -0.87 -19.92
N PHE A 307 -14.67 -0.08 -20.44
CA PHE A 307 -14.71 1.38 -20.44
C PHE A 307 -15.19 1.95 -21.78
N ASP A 308 -16.00 1.20 -22.52
CA ASP A 308 -16.66 1.64 -23.75
C ASP A 308 -17.12 3.11 -23.66
N ARG A 309 -16.66 3.91 -24.62
CA ARG A 309 -16.75 5.38 -24.58
C ARG A 309 -18.17 5.87 -24.44
N GLN A 310 -19.08 5.35 -25.27
CA GLN A 310 -20.47 5.76 -25.27
C GLN A 310 -21.12 5.49 -23.92
N PHE A 311 -20.89 4.30 -23.36
CA PHE A 311 -21.47 3.93 -22.06
C PHE A 311 -20.93 4.79 -20.92
N VAL A 312 -19.61 5.01 -20.87
CA VAL A 312 -18.96 5.83 -19.83
C VAL A 312 -19.43 7.28 -19.91
N GLU A 313 -19.55 7.86 -21.10
CA GLU A 313 -20.04 9.23 -21.29
C GLU A 313 -21.51 9.38 -20.88
N GLU A 314 -22.34 8.35 -21.08
CA GLU A 314 -23.76 8.35 -20.72
C GLU A 314 -24.01 8.11 -19.23
N HIS A 315 -23.28 7.17 -18.60
CA HIS A 315 -23.56 6.68 -17.25
C HIS A 315 -22.60 7.25 -16.18
N GLY A 316 -21.42 7.73 -16.59
CA GLY A 316 -20.36 8.18 -15.68
C GLY A 316 -19.54 7.07 -15.03
N TYR A 317 -19.70 5.82 -15.50
CA TYR A 317 -18.97 4.62 -15.07
C TYR A 317 -18.95 3.57 -16.19
N GLY A 318 -18.03 2.60 -16.12
CA GLY A 318 -17.91 1.48 -17.08
C GLY A 318 -18.79 0.28 -16.73
N ARG A 319 -18.82 -0.74 -17.59
CA ARG A 319 -19.50 -2.01 -17.30
C ARG A 319 -18.54 -2.92 -16.54
N TYR A 320 -18.97 -3.42 -15.40
CA TYR A 320 -18.14 -4.23 -14.51
C TYR A 320 -18.78 -5.60 -14.30
N GLU A 321 -18.01 -6.65 -14.52
CA GLU A 321 -18.42 -8.04 -14.34
C GLU A 321 -17.48 -8.72 -13.34
N GLN A 322 -18.00 -9.14 -12.19
CA GLN A 322 -17.28 -10.00 -11.26
C GLN A 322 -17.21 -11.42 -11.81
N LEU A 323 -16.00 -11.97 -11.81
CA LEU A 323 -15.69 -13.33 -12.21
C LEU A 323 -15.26 -14.14 -10.98
N ASP A 324 -15.35 -15.46 -11.06
CA ASP A 324 -14.89 -16.35 -10.00
C ASP A 324 -13.35 -16.31 -9.93
N VAL A 325 -12.82 -16.05 -8.73
CA VAL A 325 -11.39 -15.97 -8.45
C VAL A 325 -10.69 -17.31 -8.64
N SER A 326 -11.41 -18.43 -8.46
CA SER A 326 -10.88 -19.78 -8.66
C SER A 326 -10.50 -20.09 -10.12
N LEU A 327 -10.93 -19.26 -11.07
CA LEU A 327 -10.52 -19.34 -12.48
C LEU A 327 -9.07 -18.92 -12.69
N VAL A 328 -8.47 -18.16 -11.75
CA VAL A 328 -7.12 -17.62 -11.91
C VAL A 328 -6.09 -18.66 -11.46
N PRO A 329 -5.07 -18.98 -12.28
CA PRO A 329 -3.97 -19.83 -11.84
C PRO A 329 -3.16 -19.13 -10.74
N PRO A 330 -2.40 -19.85 -9.89
CA PRO A 330 -1.63 -19.17 -8.86
C PRO A 330 -0.56 -18.24 -9.46
N LEU A 331 -0.52 -17.02 -8.94
CA LEU A 331 0.29 -15.92 -9.45
C LEU A 331 1.37 -15.54 -8.43
N PHE A 332 2.42 -14.91 -8.92
CA PHE A 332 3.40 -14.22 -8.08
C PHE A 332 3.50 -12.75 -8.46
N LEU A 333 4.03 -11.96 -7.54
CA LEU A 333 4.42 -10.59 -7.72
C LEU A 333 5.92 -10.46 -7.45
N ALA A 334 6.61 -9.70 -8.30
CA ALA A 334 7.96 -9.23 -8.00
C ALA A 334 8.05 -7.72 -8.16
N TYR A 335 8.76 -7.03 -7.28
CA TYR A 335 8.86 -5.57 -7.33
C TYR A 335 10.20 -5.04 -6.85
N VAL A 336 10.53 -3.81 -7.26
CA VAL A 336 11.74 -3.12 -6.86
C VAL A 336 11.59 -2.65 -5.41
N ALA A 337 12.47 -3.10 -4.52
CA ALA A 337 12.42 -2.76 -3.08
C ALA A 337 12.64 -1.26 -2.83
N ARG A 338 13.51 -0.63 -3.62
CA ARG A 338 13.80 0.81 -3.59
C ARG A 338 13.72 1.35 -5.02
N PRO A 339 12.55 1.82 -5.46
CA PRO A 339 12.44 2.44 -6.78
C PRO A 339 13.33 3.68 -6.81
N GLU A 340 14.36 3.68 -7.66
CA GLU A 340 15.09 4.90 -7.98
C GLU A 340 14.17 5.78 -8.83
N ASP A 341 14.17 7.09 -8.56
CA ASP A 341 13.46 8.08 -9.39
C ASP A 341 14.13 8.08 -10.78
N SER A 342 13.66 7.18 -11.66
CA SER A 342 14.07 7.14 -13.05
C SER A 342 13.49 8.40 -13.69
N GLY A 343 14.22 9.50 -13.57
CA GLY A 343 13.76 10.87 -13.81
C GLY A 343 12.68 10.94 -14.88
N LYS A 344 11.45 11.20 -14.42
CA LYS A 344 10.19 11.31 -15.18
C LYS A 344 10.37 11.21 -16.70
N VAL A 345 10.51 9.99 -17.22
CA VAL A 345 10.42 9.76 -18.66
C VAL A 345 8.95 9.94 -19.02
N HIS A 346 8.57 11.17 -19.38
CA HIS A 346 7.21 11.51 -19.71
C HIS A 346 6.77 10.75 -20.98
N SER A 347 5.84 9.81 -20.83
CA SER A 347 5.22 9.17 -21.98
C SER A 347 4.27 10.13 -22.68
N THR A 348 4.42 10.33 -23.99
CA THR A 348 3.51 11.15 -24.81
C THR A 348 2.25 10.40 -25.26
N VAL A 349 2.08 9.14 -24.84
CA VAL A 349 1.00 8.24 -25.29
C VAL A 349 -0.39 8.86 -25.11
N LYS A 350 -0.66 9.50 -23.97
CA LYS A 350 -1.96 10.16 -23.74
C LYS A 350 -2.20 11.32 -24.71
N GLN A 351 -1.19 12.14 -24.98
CA GLN A 351 -1.31 13.25 -25.93
C GLN A 351 -1.47 12.73 -27.36
N ARG A 352 -0.73 11.70 -27.75
CA ARG A 352 -0.85 11.04 -29.06
C ARG A 352 -2.25 10.48 -29.28
N PHE A 353 -2.83 9.82 -28.27
CA PHE A 353 -4.21 9.34 -28.33
C PHE A 353 -5.22 10.49 -28.51
N LEU A 354 -5.08 11.58 -27.76
CA LEU A 354 -5.95 12.76 -27.90
C LEU A 354 -5.82 13.45 -29.27
N ASN A 355 -4.70 13.24 -29.95
CA ASN A 355 -4.45 13.74 -31.31
C ASN A 355 -4.83 12.70 -32.39
N ASP A 356 -5.60 11.67 -32.03
CA ASP A 356 -6.06 10.60 -32.92
C ASP A 356 -4.92 9.84 -33.63
N ASP A 357 -3.79 9.63 -32.96
CA ASP A 357 -2.67 8.85 -33.51
C ASP A 357 -3.09 7.39 -33.75
N PRO A 358 -3.12 6.91 -35.02
CA PRO A 358 -3.61 5.58 -35.36
C PRO A 358 -2.83 4.46 -34.68
N GLU A 359 -1.52 4.62 -34.46
CA GLU A 359 -0.68 3.59 -33.84
C GLU A 359 -1.07 3.40 -32.37
N VAL A 360 -1.36 4.50 -31.68
CA VAL A 360 -1.77 4.45 -30.27
C VAL A 360 -3.19 3.92 -30.15
N ILE A 361 -4.10 4.34 -31.02
CA ILE A 361 -5.48 3.82 -31.04
C ILE A 361 -5.47 2.30 -31.27
N GLU A 362 -4.76 1.82 -32.29
CA GLU A 362 -4.64 0.38 -32.59
C GLU A 362 -4.02 -0.38 -31.40
N ALA A 363 -3.03 0.21 -30.73
CA ALA A 363 -2.45 -0.38 -29.52
C ALA A 363 -3.50 -0.53 -28.40
N MET A 364 -4.33 0.47 -28.15
CA MET A 364 -5.38 0.43 -27.12
C MET A 364 -6.49 -0.59 -27.47
N GLU A 365 -6.87 -0.68 -28.73
CA GLU A 365 -7.79 -1.71 -29.22
C GLU A 365 -7.20 -3.11 -29.04
N GLN A 366 -5.91 -3.28 -29.31
CA GLN A 366 -5.20 -4.54 -29.13
C GLN A 366 -5.16 -4.94 -27.64
N PHE A 367 -4.90 -4.00 -26.73
CA PHE A 367 -4.98 -4.26 -25.28
C PHE A 367 -6.38 -4.73 -24.86
N ALA A 368 -7.43 -4.06 -25.35
CA ALA A 368 -8.81 -4.44 -25.06
C ALA A 368 -9.15 -5.84 -25.60
N SER A 369 -8.67 -6.18 -26.81
CA SER A 369 -8.77 -7.51 -27.43
C SER A 369 -8.11 -8.59 -26.59
N PHE A 370 -6.93 -8.33 -26.01
CA PHE A 370 -6.29 -9.27 -25.08
C PHE A 370 -7.15 -9.54 -23.85
N THR A 371 -7.82 -8.53 -23.29
CA THR A 371 -8.70 -8.70 -22.13
C THR A 371 -9.90 -9.57 -22.43
N VAL A 372 -10.54 -9.40 -23.60
CA VAL A 372 -11.65 -10.24 -24.04
C VAL A 372 -11.21 -11.70 -24.16
N LYS A 373 -10.09 -11.95 -24.85
CA LYS A 373 -9.53 -13.30 -25.02
C LYS A 373 -9.09 -13.92 -23.70
N ALA A 374 -8.53 -13.12 -22.80
CA ALA A 374 -8.10 -13.58 -21.48
C ALA A 374 -9.29 -14.06 -20.65
N ARG A 375 -10.41 -13.33 -20.68
CA ARG A 375 -11.67 -13.76 -20.05
C ARG A 375 -12.15 -15.09 -20.61
N GLU A 376 -12.14 -15.27 -21.92
CA GLU A 376 -12.52 -16.55 -22.53
C GLU A 376 -11.61 -17.70 -22.11
N ASN A 377 -10.29 -17.47 -22.08
CA ASN A 377 -9.31 -18.48 -21.70
C ASN A 377 -9.50 -18.91 -20.25
N LEU A 378 -9.69 -17.97 -19.31
CA LEU A 378 -9.96 -18.29 -17.90
C LEU A 378 -11.25 -19.11 -17.75
N ILE A 379 -12.34 -18.72 -18.41
CA ILE A 379 -13.62 -19.44 -18.37
C ILE A 379 -13.48 -20.87 -18.92
N ARG A 380 -12.63 -21.08 -19.94
CA ARG A 380 -12.36 -22.41 -20.52
C ARG A 380 -11.31 -23.22 -19.74
N GLY A 381 -10.68 -22.63 -18.72
CA GLY A 381 -9.55 -23.25 -18.00
C GLY A 381 -8.25 -23.32 -18.80
N ASP A 382 -8.13 -22.55 -19.90
CA ASP A 382 -6.92 -22.48 -20.73
C ASP A 382 -5.89 -21.50 -20.13
N HIS A 383 -5.22 -21.95 -19.07
CA HIS A 383 -4.21 -21.15 -18.38
C HIS A 383 -2.97 -20.89 -19.26
N HIS A 384 -2.63 -21.81 -20.18
CA HIS A 384 -1.53 -21.61 -21.12
C HIS A 384 -1.86 -20.48 -22.11
N GLY A 385 -3.05 -20.48 -22.70
CA GLY A 385 -3.52 -19.38 -23.54
C GLY A 385 -3.54 -18.05 -22.78
N PHE A 386 -3.93 -18.05 -21.50
CA PHE A 386 -3.86 -16.86 -20.65
C PHE A 386 -2.41 -16.37 -20.44
N ALA A 387 -1.46 -17.28 -20.20
CA ALA A 387 -0.04 -16.97 -20.07
C ALA A 387 0.56 -16.34 -21.33
N GLN A 388 0.19 -16.86 -22.52
CA GLN A 388 0.60 -16.27 -23.80
C GLN A 388 0.06 -14.84 -23.98
N LEU A 389 -1.17 -14.57 -23.53
CA LEU A 389 -1.74 -13.22 -23.53
C LEU A 389 -1.03 -12.28 -22.54
N MET A 390 -0.58 -12.77 -21.38
CA MET A 390 0.22 -11.95 -20.46
C MET A 390 1.51 -11.48 -21.12
N THR A 391 2.20 -12.38 -21.83
CA THR A 391 3.40 -12.07 -22.61
C THR A 391 3.09 -11.07 -23.73
N ALA A 392 2.04 -11.31 -24.51
CA ALA A 392 1.64 -10.43 -25.60
C ALA A 392 1.28 -9.01 -25.11
N ASN A 393 0.63 -8.91 -23.96
CA ASN A 393 0.30 -7.64 -23.33
C ASN A 393 1.57 -6.87 -22.92
N PHE A 394 2.55 -7.54 -22.31
CA PHE A 394 3.82 -6.92 -21.97
C PHE A 394 4.58 -6.44 -23.23
N GLU A 395 4.69 -7.27 -24.26
CA GLU A 395 5.39 -6.90 -25.50
C GLU A 395 4.69 -5.76 -26.23
N GLN A 396 3.36 -5.73 -26.26
CA GLN A 396 2.60 -4.61 -26.82
C GLN A 396 2.88 -3.31 -26.06
N ARG A 397 2.99 -3.39 -24.72
CA ARG A 397 3.34 -2.22 -23.90
C ARG A 397 4.76 -1.76 -24.17
N ARG A 398 5.71 -2.68 -24.26
CA ARG A 398 7.10 -2.37 -24.61
C ARG A 398 7.19 -1.70 -25.98
N LYS A 399 6.45 -2.20 -26.98
CA LYS A 399 6.34 -1.58 -28.31
C LYS A 399 5.75 -0.16 -28.25
N THR A 400 4.69 0.04 -27.47
CA THR A 400 3.95 1.32 -27.42
C THR A 400 4.70 2.41 -26.66
N TYR A 401 5.36 2.06 -25.54
CA TYR A 401 5.99 3.02 -24.63
C TYR A 401 7.52 3.12 -24.81
N GLY A 402 8.15 2.09 -25.36
CA GLY A 402 9.59 1.98 -25.51
C GLY A 402 10.33 1.63 -24.20
N ASP A 403 11.51 1.03 -24.36
CA ASP A 403 12.35 0.56 -23.26
C ASP A 403 12.70 1.65 -22.21
N PRO A 404 12.94 2.93 -22.57
CA PRO A 404 13.20 3.97 -21.58
C PRO A 404 12.04 4.22 -20.61
N VAL A 405 10.79 4.11 -21.08
CA VAL A 405 9.60 4.30 -20.23
C VAL A 405 9.27 3.01 -19.48
N VAL A 406 9.49 1.84 -20.09
CA VAL A 406 9.32 0.56 -19.40
C VAL A 406 10.31 0.42 -18.25
N GLY A 407 11.55 0.90 -18.42
CA GLY A 407 12.58 0.92 -17.40
C GLY A 407 13.38 -0.38 -17.31
N ALA A 408 14.69 -0.25 -17.12
CA ALA A 408 15.62 -1.37 -17.05
C ALA A 408 15.31 -2.40 -15.94
N PRO A 409 14.95 -1.99 -14.69
CA PRO A 409 14.64 -2.95 -13.63
C PRO A 409 13.45 -3.86 -13.98
N ASN A 410 12.43 -3.27 -14.63
CA ASN A 410 11.25 -3.99 -15.05
C ASN A 410 11.54 -4.99 -16.18
N LEU A 411 12.33 -4.57 -17.18
CA LEU A 411 12.80 -5.45 -18.25
C LEU A 411 13.58 -6.63 -17.67
N ARG A 412 14.44 -6.37 -16.66
CA ARG A 412 15.24 -7.38 -15.99
C ARG A 412 14.38 -8.39 -15.22
N MET A 413 13.38 -7.94 -14.46
CA MET A 413 12.46 -8.85 -13.77
C MET A 413 11.71 -9.77 -14.75
N VAL A 414 11.27 -9.26 -15.90
CA VAL A 414 10.60 -10.09 -16.93
C VAL A 414 11.57 -11.07 -17.58
N GLU A 415 12.82 -10.68 -17.82
CA GLU A 415 13.87 -11.57 -18.32
C GLU A 415 14.13 -12.75 -17.36
N LEU A 416 14.27 -12.45 -16.06
CA LEU A 416 14.45 -13.46 -15.01
C LEU A 416 13.26 -14.41 -14.94
N ALA A 417 12.02 -13.90 -15.00
CA ALA A 417 10.82 -14.75 -15.07
C ALA A 417 10.89 -15.75 -16.24
N ARG A 418 11.25 -15.28 -17.44
CA ARG A 418 11.36 -16.12 -18.64
C ARG A 418 12.42 -17.21 -18.53
N LYS A 419 13.56 -16.91 -17.89
CA LYS A 419 14.65 -17.87 -17.64
C LYS A 419 14.16 -19.09 -16.83
N HIS A 420 13.13 -18.91 -16.00
CA HIS A 420 12.57 -19.92 -15.11
C HIS A 420 11.16 -20.37 -15.52
N ARG A 421 10.87 -20.38 -16.83
CA ARG A 421 9.58 -20.83 -17.41
C ARG A 421 8.36 -20.09 -16.86
N CYS A 422 8.52 -18.83 -16.49
CA CYS A 422 7.43 -17.98 -16.06
C CYS A 422 7.17 -16.89 -17.10
N VAL A 423 5.91 -16.50 -17.22
CA VAL A 423 5.50 -15.29 -17.95
C VAL A 423 5.22 -14.19 -16.96
N ALA A 424 5.43 -12.95 -17.38
CA ALA A 424 5.20 -11.80 -16.52
C ALA A 424 4.81 -10.57 -17.34
N LYS A 425 4.06 -9.67 -16.70
CA LYS A 425 3.69 -8.35 -17.21
C LYS A 425 3.52 -7.36 -16.07
N PHE A 426 3.22 -6.12 -16.40
CA PHE A 426 2.93 -5.14 -15.36
C PHE A 426 1.55 -5.30 -14.72
N PRO A 427 1.47 -5.23 -13.38
CA PRO A 427 0.22 -5.11 -12.66
C PRO A 427 -0.33 -3.67 -12.67
N GLY A 428 0.51 -2.68 -13.00
CA GLY A 428 0.16 -1.25 -12.98
C GLY A 428 1.04 -0.37 -13.87
N SER A 429 1.46 0.79 -13.36
CA SER A 429 2.24 1.79 -14.10
C SER A 429 3.72 1.42 -14.25
N GLY A 430 4.31 0.69 -13.30
CA GLY A 430 5.70 0.22 -13.33
C GLY A 430 6.22 -0.13 -11.93
N GLY A 431 7.45 -0.63 -11.84
CA GLY A 431 8.12 -0.93 -10.56
C GLY A 431 7.77 -2.30 -9.97
N ALA A 432 6.84 -3.02 -10.59
CA ALA A 432 6.47 -4.38 -10.25
C ALA A 432 6.07 -5.17 -11.48
N ILE A 433 6.17 -6.49 -11.41
CA ILE A 433 5.63 -7.45 -12.36
C ILE A 433 4.69 -8.42 -11.63
N VAL A 434 3.61 -8.81 -12.31
CA VAL A 434 2.78 -9.95 -11.96
C VAL A 434 3.05 -11.05 -12.96
N GLY A 435 3.25 -12.27 -12.47
CA GLY A 435 3.60 -13.40 -13.32
C GLY A 435 2.96 -14.70 -12.88
N MET A 436 3.10 -15.70 -13.74
CA MET A 436 2.67 -17.07 -13.49
C MET A 436 3.66 -18.04 -14.13
N TRP A 437 3.71 -19.24 -13.57
CA TRP A 437 4.48 -20.34 -14.16
C TRP A 437 3.74 -20.90 -15.38
N ASP A 438 4.46 -21.13 -16.48
CA ASP A 438 3.96 -21.61 -17.78
C ASP A 438 4.79 -22.81 -18.28
N GLY A 439 5.25 -23.65 -17.36
CA GLY A 439 5.94 -24.89 -17.70
C GLY A 439 4.98 -26.02 -18.05
N SER A 440 5.49 -27.05 -18.72
CA SER A 440 4.70 -28.21 -19.16
C SER A 440 4.70 -29.38 -18.17
N ASP A 441 5.62 -29.39 -17.20
CA ASP A 441 5.75 -30.44 -16.18
C ASP A 441 5.52 -29.85 -14.77
N GLU A 442 4.32 -30.07 -14.22
CA GLU A 442 3.92 -29.52 -12.91
C GLU A 442 4.89 -29.95 -11.79
N ALA A 443 5.59 -31.07 -11.93
CA ALA A 443 6.58 -31.52 -10.95
C ALA A 443 7.78 -30.56 -10.81
N THR A 444 8.09 -29.76 -11.85
CA THR A 444 9.19 -28.80 -11.81
C THR A 444 8.79 -27.44 -11.26
N ARG A 445 7.48 -27.16 -11.14
CA ARG A 445 6.96 -25.84 -10.81
C ARG A 445 7.57 -25.25 -9.54
N GLN A 446 7.56 -26.01 -8.45
CA GLN A 446 8.12 -25.56 -7.17
C GLN A 446 9.61 -25.24 -7.28
N GLN A 447 10.37 -26.09 -7.98
CA GLN A 447 11.80 -25.87 -8.20
C GLN A 447 12.06 -24.63 -9.06
N ASP A 448 11.25 -24.41 -10.10
CA ASP A 448 11.38 -23.26 -11.00
C ASP A 448 11.06 -21.95 -10.25
N LEU A 449 9.98 -21.92 -9.46
CA LEU A 449 9.61 -20.75 -8.65
C LEU A 449 10.65 -20.44 -7.56
N LEU A 450 11.22 -21.46 -6.90
CA LEU A 450 12.29 -21.26 -5.91
C LEU A 450 13.56 -20.66 -6.55
N LYS A 451 13.94 -21.12 -7.75
CA LYS A 451 15.08 -20.55 -8.48
C LYS A 451 14.79 -19.13 -8.96
N LEU A 452 13.57 -18.86 -9.42
CA LEU A 452 13.14 -17.51 -9.78
C LEU A 452 13.22 -16.56 -8.58
N ARG A 453 12.68 -16.97 -7.44
CA ARG A 453 12.75 -16.21 -6.18
C ARG A 453 14.19 -15.90 -5.80
N HIS A 454 15.06 -16.90 -5.81
CA HIS A 454 16.48 -16.72 -5.49
C HIS A 454 17.17 -15.72 -6.43
N ASP A 455 17.00 -15.87 -7.74
CA ASP A 455 17.60 -14.96 -8.72
C ASP A 455 17.09 -13.52 -8.55
N LEU A 456 15.78 -13.33 -8.33
CA LEU A 456 15.18 -12.01 -8.08
C LEU A 456 15.69 -11.36 -6.80
N GLU A 457 15.68 -12.10 -5.68
CA GLU A 457 16.13 -11.60 -4.39
C GLU A 457 17.64 -11.29 -4.39
N SER A 458 18.45 -12.08 -5.13
CA SER A 458 19.89 -11.82 -5.31
C SER A 458 20.20 -10.51 -6.03
N GLU A 459 19.24 -10.01 -6.83
CA GLU A 459 19.32 -8.73 -7.53
C GLU A 459 18.60 -7.59 -6.79
N GLY A 460 18.14 -7.82 -5.56
CA GLY A 460 17.49 -6.80 -4.71
C GLY A 460 16.02 -6.55 -5.00
N TYR A 461 15.36 -7.44 -5.75
CA TYR A 461 13.90 -7.43 -5.92
C TYR A 461 13.22 -8.19 -4.78
N VAL A 462 11.96 -7.86 -4.50
CA VAL A 462 11.11 -8.63 -3.58
C VAL A 462 10.26 -9.60 -4.40
N PHE A 463 10.13 -10.84 -3.95
CA PHE A 463 9.22 -11.85 -4.54
C PHE A 463 8.14 -12.23 -3.53
N VAL A 464 6.88 -12.27 -3.98
CA VAL A 464 5.72 -12.60 -3.14
C VAL A 464 4.74 -13.46 -3.93
N GLU A 465 4.30 -14.58 -3.35
CA GLU A 465 3.17 -15.32 -3.91
C GLU A 465 1.87 -14.57 -3.62
N LEU A 466 1.03 -14.41 -4.65
CA LEU A 466 -0.20 -13.63 -4.50
C LEU A 466 -1.28 -14.46 -3.82
N ALA A 467 -1.91 -13.86 -2.81
CA ALA A 467 -3.09 -14.36 -2.13
C ALA A 467 -4.30 -13.58 -2.69
N PRO A 468 -5.10 -14.18 -3.59
CA PRO A 468 -6.32 -13.57 -4.07
C PRO A 468 -7.27 -13.28 -2.91
N MET A 469 -8.01 -12.18 -3.02
CA MET A 469 -9.04 -11.83 -2.06
C MET A 469 -10.40 -11.87 -2.74
N ASP A 470 -11.28 -12.73 -2.23
CA ASP A 470 -12.70 -12.73 -2.59
C ASP A 470 -13.35 -11.39 -2.18
N GLY A 471 -14.59 -11.12 -2.61
CA GLY A 471 -15.26 -9.82 -2.45
C GLY A 471 -15.01 -9.08 -1.13
N GLN A 472 -14.99 -7.74 -1.15
CA GLN A 472 -14.67 -6.97 0.06
C GLN A 472 -15.81 -7.03 1.10
N ALA A 473 -15.51 -7.58 2.29
CA ALA A 473 -16.41 -7.62 3.45
C ALA A 473 -16.44 -6.31 4.26
#